data_AF-A0ABD2PIL7-F1
#
_entry.id   AF-A0ABD2PIL7-F1
#
_cell.length_a   1.000
_cell.length_b   1.000
_cell.length_c   1.000
_cell.angle_alpha   90.00
_cell.angle_beta   90.00
_cell.angle_gamma   90.00
#
_symmetry.space_group_name_H-M   'P 1'
#
loop_
_entity.id
_entity.type
_entity.pdbx_description
1 polymer ?
#
loop_
_entity_poly.entity_id
_entity_poly.type
_entity_poly.pdbx_seq_one_letter_code
_entity_poly.pdbx_strand_id
1 'polypeptide(L)'
;KNSPKSISYNKSGVKIHTSLVVQCYHCLSYGHTQKLCRGNKRYRTCGMGHVQENYEAETYKCFFGKENENHESTNRMFPEYTRQKLIREKMAVDDLSYFEEAEYYRENTSSVTDRGSFPALSSRKEN
;
A
#
# COMPACT_ATOMS: atom_id res chain seq x y z
N LYS A 1 -38.44 -48.88 -10.24
CA LYS A 1 -38.73 -47.47 -9.84
C LYS A 1 -37.41 -46.81 -9.45
N ASN A 2 -36.77 -46.04 -10.34
CA ASN A 2 -35.56 -45.28 -10.00
C ASN A 2 -35.96 -43.80 -9.93
N SER A 3 -35.89 -43.22 -8.74
CA SER A 3 -36.00 -41.78 -8.57
C SER A 3 -34.70 -41.10 -9.02
N PRO A 4 -34.76 -39.92 -9.66
CA PRO A 4 -33.57 -39.17 -10.00
C PRO A 4 -32.90 -38.68 -8.70
N LYS A 5 -31.59 -38.93 -8.57
CA LYS A 5 -30.78 -38.40 -7.46
C LYS A 5 -30.74 -36.88 -7.60
N SER A 6 -31.26 -36.15 -6.63
CA SER A 6 -31.15 -34.69 -6.60
C SER A 6 -29.72 -34.28 -6.28
N ILE A 7 -29.15 -33.42 -7.11
CA ILE A 7 -27.88 -32.75 -6.83
C ILE A 7 -28.22 -31.55 -5.93
N SER A 8 -27.79 -31.59 -4.67
CA SER A 8 -27.87 -30.44 -3.78
C SER A 8 -26.61 -29.58 -3.92
N TYR A 9 -26.80 -28.30 -4.23
CA TYR A 9 -25.70 -27.33 -4.24
C TYR A 9 -25.58 -26.72 -2.85
N ASN A 10 -24.49 -27.03 -2.14
CA ASN A 10 -24.15 -26.34 -0.90
C ASN A 10 -23.55 -24.98 -1.25
N LYS A 11 -24.25 -23.90 -0.93
CA LYS A 11 -23.77 -22.54 -1.09
C LYS A 11 -22.91 -22.18 0.12
N SER A 12 -21.69 -22.69 0.16
CA SER A 12 -20.72 -22.32 1.20
C SER A 12 -20.25 -20.88 0.92
N GLY A 13 -20.45 -19.98 1.89
CA GLY A 13 -19.91 -18.63 1.80
C GLY A 13 -18.39 -18.68 1.77
N VAL A 14 -17.78 -18.22 0.68
CA VAL A 14 -16.32 -18.09 0.57
C VAL A 14 -15.90 -16.86 1.37
N LYS A 15 -14.98 -17.05 2.32
CA LYS A 15 -14.39 -15.93 3.05
C LYS A 15 -13.36 -15.24 2.16
N ILE A 16 -13.60 -13.96 1.86
CA ILE A 16 -12.68 -13.13 1.08
C ILE A 16 -11.36 -12.98 1.87
N HIS A 17 -10.24 -13.27 1.21
CA HIS A 17 -8.91 -13.16 1.80
C HIS A 17 -8.30 -11.79 1.48
N THR A 18 -8.10 -10.97 2.51
CA THR A 18 -7.43 -9.67 2.37
C THR A 18 -5.95 -9.80 2.72
N SER A 19 -5.09 -9.39 1.79
CA SER A 19 -3.65 -9.38 2.03
C SER A 19 -3.26 -8.26 2.99
N LEU A 20 -2.27 -8.51 3.85
CA LEU A 20 -1.77 -7.52 4.80
C LEU A 20 -1.13 -6.32 4.09
N VAL A 21 -1.23 -5.14 4.70
CA VAL A 21 -0.50 -3.95 4.27
C VAL A 21 0.98 -4.14 4.60
N VAL A 22 1.82 -4.17 3.57
CA VAL A 22 3.28 -4.31 3.70
C VAL A 22 3.92 -2.94 3.51
N GLN A 23 4.73 -2.52 4.48
CA GLN A 23 5.58 -1.34 4.41
C GLN A 23 7.05 -1.76 4.35
N CYS A 24 7.81 -1.15 3.44
CA CYS A 24 9.23 -1.40 3.32
C CYS A 24 10.01 -0.62 4.38
N TYR A 25 10.73 -1.29 5.27
CA TYR A 25 11.57 -0.62 6.28
C TYR A 25 12.85 0.03 5.70
N HIS A 26 13.12 -0.15 4.41
CA HIS A 26 14.25 0.50 3.74
C HIS A 26 13.87 1.85 3.13
N CYS A 27 12.87 1.90 2.25
CA CYS A 27 12.46 3.12 1.57
C CYS A 27 11.17 3.74 2.13
N LEU A 28 10.56 3.13 3.16
CA LEU A 28 9.32 3.53 3.83
C LEU A 28 8.05 3.47 2.97
N SER A 29 8.15 3.13 1.68
CA SER A 29 7.01 2.97 0.77
C SER A 29 6.19 1.70 1.06
N TYR A 30 4.90 1.74 0.73
CA TYR A 30 4.00 0.59 0.79
C TYR A 30 4.13 -0.30 -0.45
N GLY A 31 3.72 -1.55 -0.31
CA GLY A 31 3.53 -2.48 -1.43
C GLY A 31 4.66 -3.48 -1.67
N HIS A 32 5.81 -3.35 -0.99
CA HIS A 32 6.92 -4.31 -1.10
C HIS A 32 7.68 -4.48 0.21
N THR A 33 8.41 -5.60 0.32
CA THR A 33 9.30 -5.88 1.46
C THR A 33 10.70 -5.34 1.19
N GLN A 34 11.52 -5.21 2.25
CA GLN A 34 12.92 -4.77 2.13
C GLN A 34 13.74 -5.63 1.15
N LYS A 35 13.46 -6.94 1.06
CA LYS A 35 14.16 -7.87 0.16
C LYS A 35 13.97 -7.54 -1.32
N LEU A 36 12.84 -6.91 -1.67
CA LEU A 36 12.46 -6.55 -3.04
C LEU A 36 12.60 -5.04 -3.28
N CYS A 37 13.21 -4.31 -2.35
CA CYS A 37 13.30 -2.87 -2.43
C CYS A 37 14.32 -2.45 -3.50
N ARG A 38 13.92 -1.49 -4.33
CA ARG A 38 14.78 -0.80 -5.31
C ARG A 38 14.94 0.69 -5.00
N GLY A 39 14.40 1.14 -3.87
CA GLY A 39 14.44 2.53 -3.44
C GLY A 39 15.64 2.83 -2.55
N ASN A 40 15.86 4.12 -2.28
CA ASN A 40 16.92 4.58 -1.38
C ASN A 40 16.56 4.35 0.10
N LYS A 41 17.59 4.14 0.93
CA LYS A 41 17.45 4.05 2.39
C LYS A 41 16.88 5.36 2.93
N ARG A 42 15.84 5.26 3.77
CA ARG A 42 15.22 6.37 4.50
C ARG A 42 15.06 6.00 5.97
N TYR A 43 15.13 7.00 6.83
CA TYR A 43 14.98 6.80 8.27
C TYR A 43 13.53 6.97 8.70
N ARG A 44 13.04 6.04 9.54
CA ARG A 44 11.65 6.05 10.03
C ARG A 44 11.28 7.33 10.79
N THR A 45 12.27 7.97 11.41
CA THR A 45 12.13 9.13 12.28
C THR A 45 11.85 10.41 11.48
N CYS A 46 12.58 10.65 10.39
CA CYS A 46 12.49 11.89 9.61
C CYS A 46 12.05 11.71 8.15
N GLY A 47 11.90 10.48 7.67
CA GLY A 47 11.53 10.16 6.29
C GLY A 47 12.61 10.47 5.25
N MET A 48 13.76 11.00 5.66
CA MET A 48 14.85 11.43 4.78
C MET A 48 15.95 10.36 4.65
N GLY A 49 16.72 10.44 3.56
CA GLY A 49 17.93 9.64 3.36
C GLY A 49 19.14 10.40 3.89
N HIS A 50 19.72 9.94 5.00
CA HIS A 50 20.95 10.49 5.56
C HIS A 50 22.12 9.54 5.35
N VAL A 51 23.32 10.11 5.17
CA VAL A 51 24.57 9.35 5.10
C VAL A 51 25.04 8.92 6.50
N GLN A 52 24.72 9.70 7.53
CA GLN A 52 25.05 9.37 8.92
C GLN A 52 24.23 8.17 9.41
N GLU A 53 24.91 7.22 10.06
CA GLU A 53 24.28 6.00 10.58
C GLU A 53 23.48 6.24 11.87
N ASN A 54 23.80 7.30 12.61
CA ASN A 54 23.20 7.65 13.90
C ASN A 54 22.52 9.03 13.86
N TYR A 55 21.63 9.24 12.90
CA TYR A 55 20.84 10.46 12.84
C TYR A 55 19.73 10.42 13.90
N GLU A 56 19.91 11.17 14.98
CA GLU A 56 18.84 11.49 15.93
C GLU A 56 18.09 12.71 15.41
N ALA A 57 16.82 12.51 15.05
CA ALA A 57 15.97 13.59 14.57
C ALA A 57 15.45 14.39 15.78
N GLU A 58 15.61 15.72 15.75
CA GLU A 58 15.02 16.62 16.76
C GLU A 58 13.49 16.58 16.73
N THR A 59 12.93 16.35 15.54
CA THR A 59 11.48 16.22 15.32
C THR A 59 11.18 15.02 14.42
N TYR A 60 10.10 14.31 14.75
CA TYR A 60 9.63 13.22 13.93
C TYR A 60 8.90 13.78 12.70
N LYS A 61 9.28 13.34 11.50
CA LYS A 61 8.61 13.70 10.25
C LYS A 61 8.27 12.43 9.48
N CYS A 62 6.97 12.25 9.23
CA CYS A 62 6.48 11.11 8.47
C CYS A 62 6.73 11.32 6.97
N PHE A 63 7.19 10.27 6.28
CA PHE A 63 7.41 10.28 4.83
C PHE A 63 6.14 10.60 4.02
N PHE A 64 4.97 10.18 4.52
CA PHE A 64 3.67 10.45 3.92
C PHE A 64 2.90 11.60 4.60
N GLY A 65 3.43 12.11 5.72
CA GLY A 65 2.78 13.13 6.51
C GLY A 65 2.96 14.52 5.93
N LYS A 66 2.07 15.43 6.32
CA LYS A 66 2.26 16.87 6.06
C LYS A 66 3.29 17.44 7.04
N GLU A 67 3.81 18.63 6.75
CA GLU A 67 4.91 19.25 7.52
C GLU A 67 4.63 19.43 9.02
N ASN A 68 3.37 19.40 9.44
CA ASN A 68 2.95 19.64 10.83
C ASN A 68 2.69 18.36 11.64
N GLU A 69 2.95 17.17 11.09
CA GLU A 69 2.61 15.91 11.75
C GLU A 69 3.84 15.22 12.35
N ASN A 70 3.96 15.31 13.68
CA ASN A 70 5.09 14.78 14.43
C ASN A 70 4.89 13.29 14.79
N HIS A 71 5.24 12.39 13.87
CA HIS A 71 5.23 10.94 14.13
C HIS A 71 6.19 10.17 13.22
N GLU A 72 6.55 8.95 13.64
CA GLU A 72 7.35 8.04 12.82
C GLU A 72 6.57 7.54 11.59
N SER A 73 7.27 7.35 10.48
CA SER A 73 6.68 6.86 9.22
C SER A 73 6.08 5.46 9.32
N THR A 74 6.42 4.70 10.36
CA THR A 74 5.92 3.33 10.63
C THR A 74 4.67 3.31 11.52
N ASN A 75 4.15 4.48 11.90
CA ASN A 75 2.95 4.57 12.74
C ASN A 75 1.70 4.13 11.97
N ARG A 76 1.07 3.06 12.46
CA ARG A 76 -0.16 2.49 11.85
C ARG A 76 -1.43 3.28 12.14
N MET A 77 -1.37 4.27 13.03
CA MET A 77 -2.48 5.18 13.30
C MET A 77 -2.59 6.28 12.24
N PHE A 78 -1.61 6.38 11.32
CA PHE A 78 -1.60 7.41 10.30
C PHE A 78 -2.65 7.11 9.19
N PRO A 79 -3.41 8.12 8.69
CA PRO A 79 -4.46 7.93 7.69
C PRO A 79 -4.00 7.20 6.42
N GLU A 80 -2.73 7.36 6.00
CA GLU A 80 -2.22 6.63 4.83
C GLU A 80 -2.20 5.11 5.04
N TYR A 81 -1.91 4.62 6.25
CA TYR A 81 -1.98 3.18 6.53
C TYR A 81 -3.42 2.66 6.36
N THR A 82 -4.39 3.42 6.87
CA THR A 82 -5.82 3.14 6.70
C THR A 82 -6.21 3.15 5.22
N ARG A 83 -5.73 4.13 4.44
CA ARG A 83 -5.97 4.22 3.00
C ARG A 83 -5.46 2.97 2.27
N GLN A 84 -4.23 2.54 2.56
CA GLN A 84 -3.65 1.32 1.96
C GLN A 84 -4.39 0.05 2.37
N LYS A 85 -4.90 -0.01 3.61
CA LYS A 85 -5.74 -1.12 4.07
C LYS A 85 -7.06 -1.18 3.29
N LEU A 86 -7.74 -0.05 3.12
CA LEU A 86 -8.98 0.04 2.36
C LEU A 86 -8.79 -0.37 0.90
N ILE A 87 -7.71 0.08 0.26
CA ILE A 87 -7.37 -0.33 -1.12
C ILE A 87 -7.25 -1.86 -1.20
N ARG A 88 -6.55 -2.50 -0.27
CA ARG A 88 -6.39 -3.96 -0.27
C ARG A 88 -7.68 -4.72 0.02
N GLU A 89 -8.55 -4.16 0.84
CA GLU A 89 -9.89 -4.72 1.10
C GLU A 89 -10.74 -4.67 -0.17
N LYS A 90 -10.79 -3.50 -0.84
CA LYS A 90 -11.49 -3.32 -2.11
C LYS A 90 -10.98 -4.25 -3.20
N MET A 91 -9.66 -4.33 -3.39
CA MET A 91 -9.05 -5.25 -4.36
C MET A 91 -9.47 -6.71 -4.16
N ALA A 92 -9.65 -7.14 -2.91
CA ALA A 92 -10.05 -8.52 -2.60
C ALA A 92 -11.55 -8.77 -2.81
N VAL A 93 -12.39 -7.73 -2.74
CA VAL A 93 -13.84 -7.81 -2.91
C VAL A 93 -14.23 -7.67 -4.37
N ASP A 94 -13.61 -6.75 -5.09
CA ASP A 94 -14.04 -6.34 -6.43
C ASP A 94 -13.25 -7.06 -7.55
N ASP A 95 -12.29 -7.94 -7.21
CA ASP A 95 -11.34 -8.59 -8.14
C ASP A 95 -10.60 -7.56 -9.04
N LEU A 96 -10.43 -6.34 -8.55
CA LEU A 96 -9.82 -5.23 -9.27
C LEU A 96 -8.31 -5.11 -9.03
N SER A 97 -7.61 -4.51 -9.99
CA SER A 97 -6.18 -4.26 -9.87
C SER A 97 -5.89 -3.14 -8.85
N TYR A 98 -4.70 -3.15 -8.24
CA TYR A 98 -4.27 -2.08 -7.32
C TYR A 98 -4.33 -0.70 -7.97
N PHE A 99 -4.08 -0.62 -9.27
CA PHE A 99 -4.04 0.63 -10.02
C PHE A 99 -5.40 1.32 -10.04
N GLU A 100 -6.46 0.58 -10.37
CA GLU A 100 -7.82 1.11 -10.48
C GLU A 100 -8.31 1.67 -9.14
N GLU A 101 -8.08 0.94 -8.04
CA GLU A 101 -8.44 1.40 -6.70
C GLU A 101 -7.56 2.56 -6.22
N ALA A 102 -6.25 2.52 -6.48
CA ALA A 102 -5.35 3.59 -6.07
C ALA A 102 -5.68 4.93 -6.74
N GLU A 103 -6.13 4.93 -8.00
CA GLU A 103 -6.64 6.13 -8.68
C GLU A 103 -7.98 6.58 -8.08
N TYR A 104 -8.94 5.67 -7.84
CA TYR A 104 -10.21 6.01 -7.19
C TYR A 104 -10.01 6.72 -5.84
N TYR A 105 -9.11 6.20 -5.00
CA TYR A 105 -8.78 6.83 -3.72
C TYR A 105 -7.95 8.10 -3.88
N ARG A 106 -7.24 8.31 -4.99
CA ARG A 106 -6.49 9.54 -5.27
C ARG A 106 -7.40 10.67 -5.76
N GLU A 107 -8.34 10.36 -6.64
CA GLU A 107 -9.31 11.32 -7.17
C GLU A 107 -10.25 11.85 -6.07
N ASN A 108 -10.57 10.98 -5.09
CA ASN A 108 -11.35 11.36 -3.91
C ASN A 108 -10.53 12.03 -2.80
N THR A 109 -9.20 12.09 -2.92
CA THR A 109 -8.31 12.83 -2.00
C THR A 109 -7.46 13.80 -2.81
N SER A 110 -8.03 14.96 -3.14
CA SER A 110 -7.34 15.98 -3.92
C SER A 110 -5.97 16.37 -3.32
N SER A 111 -4.99 16.48 -4.22
CA SER A 111 -3.58 16.92 -4.05
C SER A 111 -2.55 15.86 -3.63
N VAL A 112 -1.98 15.13 -4.59
CA VAL A 112 -0.51 15.05 -4.87
C VAL A 112 -0.34 14.32 -6.21
N THR A 113 0.09 15.04 -7.26
CA THR A 113 0.49 14.46 -8.54
C THR A 113 1.97 14.07 -8.47
N ASP A 114 2.28 12.80 -8.24
CA ASP A 114 3.56 12.23 -8.66
C ASP A 114 3.33 10.93 -9.42
N ARG A 115 3.39 11.04 -10.76
CA ARG A 115 3.31 9.90 -11.68
C ARG A 115 4.59 9.05 -11.65
N GLY A 116 5.61 9.45 -10.88
CA GLY A 116 6.92 8.79 -10.79
C GLY A 116 7.01 7.60 -9.84
N SER A 117 5.99 7.29 -9.04
CA SER A 117 6.10 6.27 -7.98
C SER A 117 6.03 4.79 -8.44
N PHE A 118 5.85 4.50 -9.74
CA PHE A 118 5.74 3.12 -10.23
C PHE A 118 6.75 2.79 -11.35
N PRO A 119 7.95 2.28 -10.99
CA PRO A 119 8.99 1.91 -11.95
C PRO A 119 8.61 0.80 -12.93
N ALA A 120 7.51 0.08 -12.70
CA ALA A 120 7.06 -1.02 -13.55
C ALA A 120 6.43 -0.57 -14.88
N LEU A 121 6.09 0.72 -15.02
CA LEU A 121 5.42 1.26 -16.21
C LEU A 121 6.31 2.15 -17.10
N SER A 122 7.52 2.52 -16.66
CA SER A 122 8.44 3.32 -17.50
C SER A 122 9.00 2.56 -18.71
N SER A 123 8.81 1.24 -18.75
CA SER A 123 9.32 0.34 -19.79
C SER A 123 8.31 -0.05 -20.86
N ARG A 124 7.06 0.43 -20.83
CA ARG A 124 6.16 0.27 -21.98
C ARG A 124 6.51 1.36 -23.01
N LYS A 125 7.41 1.03 -23.93
CA LYS A 125 7.47 1.73 -25.22
C LYS A 125 6.19 1.38 -25.97
N GLU A 126 5.36 2.39 -26.19
CA GLU A 126 4.27 2.30 -27.16
C GLU A 126 4.90 2.08 -28.54
N ASN A 127 4.39 1.10 -29.29
CA ASN A 127 4.74 0.86 -30.69
C ASN A 127 4.11 1.94 -31.57
#